data_AF-A0A1G1T9J2-F1
#
_entry.id   AF-A0A1G1T9J2-F1
#
_cell.length_a   1.000
_cell.length_b   1.000
_cell.length_c   1.000
_cell.angle_alpha   90.00
_cell.angle_beta   90.00
_cell.angle_gamma   90.00
#
_symmetry.space_group_name_H-M   'P 1'
#
loop_
_entity.id
_entity.type
_entity.pdbx_description
1 polymer ?
#
loop_
_entity_poly.entity_id
_entity_poly.type
_entity_poly.pdbx_seq_one_letter_code
_entity_poly.pdbx_strand_id
1 'polypeptide(L)'
;MAQLISPDMLAVDETLGFIQTLAAPATQALNWMNGIQFYLNVDVPLAPGHIICLDSPWALTGISQAQFWPQHPLSGYGDGQVKGLVSVDVSNWFEPGLNNKKASECTLTEVVEEVWTQLKKSLVQASGECLLTDEMRVGYFVDSDIQPDTHRPTPPPVKSPFATLHNTEPLLVNTANSWSLRPESFCGIENLFLASDYVRTNTDLATMEGANEAARRAVNGIIAASGSNAPFCKIWDLHEPDVLAVLRWRDRRRFAKGLPWTDVLDSLPVKLLHQANYWWQHLRRSKAPRA
;
A
#
# COMPACT_ATOMS: atom_id res chain seq x y z
N MET A 1 5.00 16.00 -0.64
CA MET A 1 6.21 16.41 0.12
C MET A 1 7.27 17.09 -0.76
N ALA A 2 7.80 16.44 -1.81
CA ALA A 2 8.96 16.92 -2.58
C ALA A 2 8.90 18.38 -3.06
N GLN A 3 7.71 18.91 -3.31
CA GLN A 3 7.51 20.27 -3.85
C GLN A 3 7.39 21.34 -2.79
N LEU A 4 7.22 20.94 -1.53
CA LEU A 4 7.24 21.85 -0.40
C LEU A 4 8.69 22.15 0.05
N ILE A 5 9.68 21.45 -0.54
CA ILE A 5 11.09 21.61 -0.22
C ILE A 5 11.63 22.84 -0.96
N SER A 6 11.94 23.89 -0.20
CA SER A 6 12.45 25.16 -0.73
C SER A 6 13.99 25.18 -0.81
N PRO A 7 14.56 26.11 -1.61
CA PRO A 7 16.01 26.36 -1.60
C PRO A 7 16.56 26.69 -0.20
N ASP A 8 15.81 27.42 0.62
CA ASP A 8 16.22 27.77 1.98
C ASP A 8 16.31 26.53 2.88
N MET A 9 15.39 25.58 2.72
CA MET A 9 15.44 24.30 3.44
C MET A 9 16.68 23.50 3.04
N LEU A 10 16.99 23.45 1.74
CA LEU A 10 18.18 22.75 1.22
C LEU A 10 19.49 23.41 1.68
N ALA A 11 19.51 24.74 1.83
CA ALA A 11 20.67 25.46 2.34
C ALA A 11 20.98 25.12 3.80
N VAL A 12 19.97 24.71 4.58
CA VAL A 12 20.13 24.26 5.97
C VAL A 12 20.43 22.76 6.02
N ASP A 13 19.72 21.95 5.24
CA ASP A 13 19.91 20.50 5.17
C ASP A 13 19.74 19.98 3.74
N GLU A 14 20.87 19.71 3.08
CA GLU A 14 20.92 19.17 1.71
C GLU A 14 20.28 17.78 1.58
N THR A 15 20.16 17.01 2.68
CA THR A 15 19.58 15.66 2.63
C THR A 15 18.09 15.66 2.29
N LEU A 16 17.39 16.78 2.51
CA LEU A 16 16.01 16.96 2.05
C LEU A 16 15.90 16.86 0.52
N GLY A 17 16.97 17.13 -0.23
CA GLY A 17 17.04 16.95 -1.68
C GLY A 17 16.83 15.50 -2.13
N PHE A 18 17.07 14.52 -1.26
CA PHE A 18 16.80 13.11 -1.57
C PHE A 18 15.31 12.83 -1.78
N ILE A 19 14.42 13.57 -1.10
CA ILE A 19 12.98 13.48 -1.32
C ILE A 19 12.61 13.92 -2.74
N GLN A 20 13.29 14.94 -3.28
CA GLN A 20 13.08 15.40 -4.66
C GLN A 20 13.59 14.37 -5.67
N THR A 21 14.72 13.72 -5.37
CA THR A 21 15.26 12.63 -6.20
C THR A 21 14.36 11.40 -6.16
N LEU A 22 13.83 11.05 -4.99
CA LEU A 22 12.88 9.96 -4.82
C LEU A 22 11.62 10.18 -5.65
N ALA A 23 11.08 11.41 -5.66
CA ALA A 23 9.89 11.78 -6.42
C ALA A 23 10.13 11.96 -7.94
N ALA A 24 11.38 11.88 -8.42
CA ALA A 24 11.70 12.11 -9.83
C ALA A 24 11.28 10.92 -10.73
N PRO A 25 10.96 11.16 -12.03
CA PRO A 25 10.69 10.15 -13.05
C PRO A 25 11.56 8.93 -13.01
N ALA A 26 12.86 9.18 -12.94
CA ALA A 26 13.87 8.17 -13.09
C ALA A 26 13.81 7.11 -11.98
N THR A 27 13.30 7.48 -10.80
CA THR A 27 13.23 6.59 -9.64
C THR A 27 11.98 5.72 -9.64
N GLN A 28 10.94 6.12 -10.39
CA GLN A 28 9.65 5.42 -10.49
C GLN A 28 9.00 5.10 -9.13
N ALA A 29 9.36 5.84 -8.07
CA ALA A 29 8.88 5.59 -6.72
C ALA A 29 7.49 6.18 -6.45
N LEU A 30 6.87 6.82 -7.44
CA LEU A 30 5.51 7.34 -7.34
C LEU A 30 4.64 6.67 -8.40
N ASN A 31 3.47 6.19 -7.98
CA ASN A 31 2.53 5.51 -8.87
C ASN A 31 1.08 5.86 -8.51
N TRP A 32 0.15 5.46 -9.36
CA TRP A 32 -1.28 5.66 -9.17
C TRP A 32 -1.89 4.37 -8.63
N MET A 33 -2.60 4.51 -7.52
CA MET A 33 -3.43 3.48 -6.94
C MET A 33 -4.56 4.20 -6.22
N ASN A 34 -5.78 4.06 -6.75
CA ASN A 34 -6.92 4.83 -6.28
C ASN A 34 -8.16 3.94 -6.24
N GLY A 35 -9.07 4.28 -5.34
CA GLY A 35 -10.20 3.43 -4.99
C GLY A 35 -11.53 3.82 -5.66
N ILE A 36 -12.38 2.83 -5.88
CA ILE A 36 -13.80 3.00 -6.15
C ILE A 36 -14.60 2.15 -5.16
N GLN A 37 -15.59 2.76 -4.55
CA GLN A 37 -16.58 2.08 -3.71
C GLN A 37 -17.87 1.91 -4.50
N PHE A 38 -18.36 0.68 -4.62
CA PHE A 38 -19.67 0.36 -5.19
C PHE A 38 -20.66 0.01 -4.08
N TYR A 39 -21.74 0.79 -4.00
CA TYR A 39 -22.83 0.60 -3.05
C TYR A 39 -23.90 -0.28 -3.67
N LEU A 40 -24.25 -1.38 -2.99
CA LEU A 40 -25.12 -2.42 -3.54
C LEU A 40 -26.42 -2.53 -2.73
N ASN A 41 -27.54 -2.82 -3.41
CA ASN A 41 -28.85 -3.00 -2.77
C ASN A 41 -29.04 -4.38 -2.10
N VAL A 42 -28.06 -5.27 -2.30
CA VAL A 42 -27.95 -6.60 -1.73
C VAL A 42 -26.53 -6.78 -1.23
N ASP A 43 -26.35 -7.54 -0.16
CA ASP A 43 -25.02 -7.92 0.30
C ASP A 43 -24.44 -9.02 -0.60
N VAL A 44 -23.16 -8.89 -0.93
CA VAL A 44 -22.41 -9.85 -1.76
C VAL A 44 -21.16 -10.25 -0.99
N PRO A 45 -21.27 -11.22 -0.06
CA PRO A 45 -20.12 -11.69 0.71
C PRO A 45 -19.13 -12.40 -0.21
N LEU A 46 -17.83 -12.14 -0.01
CA LEU A 46 -16.74 -12.73 -0.77
C LEU A 46 -15.80 -13.50 0.17
N ALA A 47 -14.52 -13.61 -0.17
CA ALA A 47 -13.53 -14.18 0.73
C ALA A 47 -13.46 -13.38 2.05
N PRO A 48 -13.09 -13.99 3.20
CA PRO A 48 -12.87 -13.30 4.47
C PRO A 48 -11.56 -12.49 4.46
N GLY A 49 -11.39 -11.62 3.45
CA GLY A 49 -10.27 -10.72 3.28
C GLY A 49 -10.35 -10.00 1.93
N HIS A 50 -9.21 -9.50 1.48
CA HIS A 50 -9.07 -8.93 0.15
C HIS A 50 -9.11 -10.02 -0.92
N ILE A 51 -9.66 -9.68 -2.07
CA ILE A 51 -9.66 -10.47 -3.30
C ILE A 51 -8.76 -9.81 -4.33
N ILE A 52 -8.17 -10.64 -5.19
CA ILE A 52 -7.34 -10.20 -6.32
C ILE A 52 -8.00 -10.71 -7.59
N CYS A 53 -8.37 -9.80 -8.48
CA CYS A 53 -8.93 -10.12 -9.78
C CYS A 53 -7.79 -10.34 -10.79
N LEU A 54 -7.20 -11.55 -10.77
CA LEU A 54 -5.99 -11.87 -11.55
C LEU A 54 -6.14 -11.67 -13.08
N ASP A 55 -7.36 -11.76 -13.59
CA ASP A 55 -7.68 -11.63 -15.02
C ASP A 55 -8.14 -10.22 -15.42
N SER A 56 -8.09 -9.27 -14.48
CA SER A 56 -8.46 -7.87 -14.71
C SER A 56 -7.26 -7.10 -15.29
N PRO A 57 -7.38 -6.49 -16.49
CA PRO A 57 -6.29 -5.70 -17.08
C PRO A 57 -5.80 -4.55 -16.19
N TRP A 58 -6.68 -3.95 -15.40
CA TRP A 58 -6.34 -2.83 -14.51
C TRP A 58 -5.86 -3.27 -13.11
N ALA A 59 -5.56 -4.56 -12.93
CA ALA A 59 -5.04 -5.13 -11.69
C ALA A 59 -5.92 -4.77 -10.48
N LEU A 60 -7.22 -5.06 -10.61
CA LEU A 60 -8.19 -4.79 -9.57
C LEU A 60 -7.97 -5.70 -8.37
N THR A 61 -8.00 -5.09 -7.19
CA THR A 61 -8.18 -5.79 -5.92
C THR A 61 -9.40 -5.24 -5.24
N GLY A 62 -10.01 -5.99 -4.34
CA GLY A 62 -11.19 -5.49 -3.65
C GLY A 62 -11.51 -6.21 -2.38
N ILE A 63 -12.55 -5.73 -1.70
CA ILE A 63 -13.04 -6.29 -0.44
C ILE A 63 -14.54 -6.04 -0.33
N SER A 64 -15.29 -7.09 0.01
CA SER A 64 -16.69 -6.95 0.42
C SER A 64 -16.71 -6.53 1.90
N GLN A 65 -17.14 -5.31 2.19
CA GLN A 65 -16.93 -4.72 3.51
C GLN A 65 -17.97 -5.13 4.55
N ALA A 66 -19.23 -5.30 4.14
CA ALA A 66 -20.36 -5.49 5.08
C ALA A 66 -20.15 -6.68 6.04
N GLN A 67 -19.56 -7.77 5.54
CA GLN A 67 -19.25 -8.97 6.32
C GLN A 67 -18.29 -8.74 7.51
N PHE A 68 -17.50 -7.66 7.51
CA PHE A 68 -16.59 -7.34 8.61
C PHE A 68 -17.24 -6.46 9.68
N TRP A 69 -18.38 -5.83 9.39
CA TRP A 69 -19.01 -4.82 10.23
C TRP A 69 -20.41 -5.27 10.70
N PRO A 70 -20.57 -6.44 11.35
CA PRO A 70 -21.87 -7.01 11.69
C PRO A 70 -22.68 -6.15 12.68
N GLN A 71 -22.01 -5.27 13.42
CA GLN A 71 -22.64 -4.34 14.36
C GLN A 71 -23.13 -3.05 13.70
N HIS A 72 -22.77 -2.83 12.42
CA HIS A 72 -23.10 -1.64 11.64
C HIS A 72 -23.74 -2.04 10.31
N PRO A 73 -24.97 -2.60 10.33
CA PRO A 73 -25.67 -2.98 9.10
C PRO A 73 -25.86 -1.75 8.22
N LEU A 74 -25.41 -1.83 6.96
CA LEU A 74 -25.41 -0.70 6.03
C LEU A 74 -26.82 -0.15 5.76
N SER A 75 -27.85 -0.99 5.85
CA SER A 75 -29.25 -0.60 5.68
C SER A 75 -29.78 0.32 6.78
N GLY A 76 -29.04 0.49 7.88
CA GLY A 76 -29.35 1.47 8.94
C GLY A 76 -28.94 2.91 8.61
N TYR A 77 -28.26 3.13 7.48
CA TYR A 77 -27.74 4.45 7.07
C TYR A 77 -28.46 4.98 5.82
N GLY A 78 -28.46 6.30 5.65
CA GLY A 78 -29.04 6.95 4.46
C GLY A 78 -30.54 6.68 4.31
N ASP A 79 -30.95 6.27 3.12
CA ASP A 79 -32.33 5.87 2.78
C ASP A 79 -32.59 4.37 2.95
N GLY A 80 -31.62 3.61 3.48
CA GLY A 80 -31.71 2.18 3.74
C GLY A 80 -31.65 1.29 2.50
N GLN A 81 -31.38 1.84 1.30
CA GLN A 81 -31.27 1.03 0.08
C GLN A 81 -29.98 0.21 0.04
N VAL A 82 -28.88 0.74 0.59
CA VAL A 82 -27.56 0.08 0.59
C VAL A 82 -27.54 -1.05 1.61
N LYS A 83 -27.24 -2.27 1.14
CA LYS A 83 -27.08 -3.47 1.97
C LYS A 83 -25.70 -4.12 1.83
N GLY A 84 -25.00 -3.85 0.72
CA GLY A 84 -23.65 -4.30 0.45
C GLY A 84 -22.72 -3.16 0.04
N LEU A 85 -21.42 -3.37 0.20
CA LEU A 85 -20.38 -2.43 -0.20
C LEU A 85 -19.16 -3.22 -0.70
N VAL A 86 -18.80 -3.03 -1.97
CA VAL A 86 -17.57 -3.58 -2.55
C VAL A 86 -16.61 -2.41 -2.77
N SER A 87 -15.51 -2.40 -2.03
CA SER A 87 -14.41 -1.44 -2.21
C SER A 87 -13.37 -2.05 -3.12
N VAL A 88 -12.85 -1.27 -4.05
CA VAL A 88 -11.96 -1.75 -5.12
C VAL A 88 -10.82 -0.78 -5.30
N ASP A 89 -9.59 -1.28 -5.37
CA ASP A 89 -8.41 -0.50 -5.74
C ASP A 89 -8.03 -0.79 -7.19
N VAL A 90 -7.83 0.28 -7.97
CA VAL A 90 -7.31 0.23 -9.34
C VAL A 90 -5.81 0.48 -9.29
N SER A 91 -5.02 -0.55 -9.59
CA SER A 91 -3.55 -0.51 -9.42
C SER A 91 -2.78 -0.27 -10.71
N ASN A 92 -3.39 -0.50 -11.87
CA ASN A 92 -2.75 -0.27 -13.16
C ASN A 92 -3.52 0.74 -14.00
N TRP A 93 -3.07 1.99 -13.93
CA TRP A 93 -3.69 3.11 -14.62
C TRP A 93 -3.18 3.37 -16.04
N PHE A 94 -2.08 2.71 -16.42
CA PHE A 94 -1.29 3.07 -17.61
C PHE A 94 -1.29 2.00 -18.71
N GLU A 95 -1.92 0.85 -18.48
CA GLU A 95 -2.15 -0.16 -19.50
C GLU A 95 -3.62 -0.16 -19.99
N PRO A 96 -3.88 -0.57 -21.24
CA PRO A 96 -5.23 -0.66 -21.77
C PRO A 96 -6.13 -1.64 -21.01
N GLY A 97 -7.38 -1.22 -20.76
CA GLY A 97 -8.46 -2.04 -20.22
C GLY A 97 -9.15 -2.92 -21.27
N LEU A 98 -10.26 -3.56 -20.89
CA LEU A 98 -11.15 -4.26 -21.82
C LEU A 98 -11.79 -3.30 -22.84
N ASN A 99 -11.92 -2.02 -22.47
CA ASN A 99 -12.33 -0.93 -23.35
C ASN A 99 -11.21 -0.42 -24.29
N ASN A 100 -10.02 -1.02 -24.28
CA ASN A 100 -8.83 -0.59 -25.04
C ASN A 100 -8.30 0.82 -24.72
N LYS A 101 -8.68 1.39 -23.56
CA LYS A 101 -8.18 2.67 -23.06
C LYS A 101 -7.41 2.48 -21.77
N LYS A 102 -6.44 3.35 -21.49
CA LYS A 102 -5.83 3.43 -20.16
C LYS A 102 -6.79 4.12 -19.20
N ALA A 103 -6.81 3.73 -17.93
CA ALA A 103 -7.64 4.41 -16.94
C ALA A 103 -7.27 5.91 -16.83
N SER A 104 -5.98 6.25 -16.98
CA SER A 104 -5.49 7.64 -16.99
C SER A 104 -5.99 8.50 -18.17
N GLU A 105 -6.55 7.88 -19.20
CA GLU A 105 -7.06 8.53 -20.41
C GLU A 105 -8.61 8.47 -20.47
N CYS A 106 -9.25 7.91 -19.44
CA CYS A 106 -10.70 7.76 -19.33
C CYS A 106 -11.33 8.92 -18.54
N THR A 107 -12.57 9.26 -18.87
CA THR A 107 -13.45 10.03 -17.98
C THR A 107 -13.77 9.22 -16.72
N LEU A 108 -14.18 9.89 -15.64
CA LEU A 108 -14.55 9.21 -14.38
C LEU A 108 -15.63 8.13 -14.61
N THR A 109 -16.64 8.44 -15.42
CA THR A 109 -17.71 7.49 -15.77
C THR A 109 -17.16 6.29 -16.53
N GLU A 110 -16.25 6.50 -17.48
CA GLU A 110 -15.62 5.39 -18.20
C GLU A 110 -14.77 4.50 -17.28
N VAL A 111 -14.06 5.09 -16.31
CA VAL A 111 -13.33 4.32 -15.29
C VAL A 111 -14.29 3.47 -14.48
N VAL A 112 -15.39 4.06 -13.98
CA VAL A 112 -16.38 3.35 -13.16
C VAL A 112 -17.02 2.19 -13.91
N GLU A 113 -17.42 2.41 -15.17
CA GLU A 113 -18.05 1.37 -16.00
C GLU A 113 -17.06 0.25 -16.38
N GLU A 114 -15.80 0.59 -16.68
CA GLU A 114 -14.77 -0.38 -16.99
C GLU A 114 -14.37 -1.20 -15.76
N VAL A 115 -14.20 -0.56 -14.59
CA VAL A 115 -13.95 -1.26 -13.32
C VAL A 115 -15.10 -2.21 -12.99
N TRP A 116 -16.34 -1.75 -13.13
CA TRP A 116 -17.52 -2.58 -12.91
C TRP A 116 -17.58 -3.77 -13.87
N THR A 117 -17.22 -3.56 -15.14
CA THR A 117 -17.16 -4.62 -16.16
C THR A 117 -16.08 -5.66 -15.83
N GLN A 118 -14.88 -5.21 -15.43
CA GLN A 118 -13.80 -6.11 -15.01
C GLN A 118 -14.19 -6.89 -13.74
N LEU A 119 -14.85 -6.26 -12.76
CA LEU A 119 -15.35 -6.96 -11.57
C LEU A 119 -16.37 -8.05 -11.92
N LYS A 120 -17.36 -7.74 -12.76
CA LYS A 120 -18.36 -8.74 -13.20
C LYS A 120 -17.69 -9.94 -13.88
N LYS A 121 -16.65 -9.70 -14.68
CA LYS A 121 -15.88 -10.76 -15.34
C LYS A 121 -15.10 -11.62 -14.35
N SER A 122 -14.45 -10.99 -13.37
CA SER A 122 -13.60 -11.70 -12.40
C SER A 122 -14.38 -12.39 -11.28
N LEU A 123 -15.50 -11.81 -10.86
CA LEU A 123 -16.34 -12.31 -9.76
C LEU A 123 -17.41 -13.25 -10.28
N VAL A 124 -16.96 -14.41 -10.72
CA VAL A 124 -17.81 -15.51 -11.20
C VAL A 124 -17.71 -16.72 -10.28
N GLN A 125 -18.83 -17.42 -10.12
CA GLN A 125 -18.85 -18.73 -9.49
C GLN A 125 -18.17 -19.77 -10.38
N ALA A 126 -17.85 -20.93 -9.81
CA ALA A 126 -17.35 -22.08 -10.58
C ALA A 126 -18.33 -22.55 -11.67
N SER A 127 -19.62 -22.26 -11.53
CA SER A 127 -20.66 -22.49 -12.55
C SER A 127 -20.57 -21.55 -13.76
N GLY A 128 -19.79 -20.47 -13.66
CA GLY A 128 -19.73 -19.39 -14.63
C GLY A 128 -20.75 -18.27 -14.40
N GLU A 129 -21.57 -18.37 -13.35
CA GLU A 129 -22.53 -17.33 -12.99
C GLU A 129 -21.82 -16.11 -12.37
N CYS A 130 -22.13 -14.91 -12.86
CA CYS A 130 -21.61 -13.66 -12.32
C CYS A 130 -22.25 -13.35 -10.96
N LEU A 131 -21.43 -13.00 -9.97
CA LEU A 131 -21.89 -12.62 -8.63
C LEU A 131 -22.48 -11.20 -8.56
N LEU A 132 -22.25 -10.40 -9.59
CA LEU A 132 -22.66 -8.99 -9.66
C LEU A 132 -23.57 -8.75 -10.87
N THR A 133 -24.67 -8.04 -10.69
CA THR A 133 -25.53 -7.58 -11.80
C THR A 133 -25.72 -6.07 -11.74
N ASP A 134 -26.05 -5.46 -12.88
CA ASP A 134 -26.15 -4.00 -12.99
C ASP A 134 -27.27 -3.43 -12.09
N GLU A 135 -28.32 -4.21 -11.85
CA GLU A 135 -29.44 -3.86 -10.98
C GLU A 135 -29.06 -3.83 -9.49
N MET A 136 -27.92 -4.44 -9.11
CA MET A 136 -27.44 -4.40 -7.74
C MET A 136 -26.87 -3.03 -7.37
N ARG A 137 -26.36 -2.27 -8.35
CA ARG A 137 -25.63 -1.03 -8.12
C ARG A 137 -26.58 0.11 -7.78
N VAL A 138 -26.55 0.57 -6.53
CA VAL A 138 -27.27 1.77 -6.06
C VAL A 138 -26.51 3.04 -6.43
N GLY A 139 -25.19 2.99 -6.33
CA GLY A 139 -24.31 4.12 -6.62
C GLY A 139 -22.85 3.76 -6.47
N TYR A 140 -21.99 4.75 -6.65
CA TYR A 140 -20.56 4.60 -6.49
C TYR A 140 -19.94 5.89 -5.92
N PHE A 141 -18.77 5.74 -5.32
CA PHE A 141 -17.90 6.86 -4.94
C PHE A 141 -16.50 6.55 -5.45
N VAL A 142 -15.95 7.46 -6.26
CA VAL A 142 -14.55 7.40 -6.68
C VAL A 142 -13.74 8.30 -5.74
N ASP A 143 -12.53 7.86 -5.42
CA ASP A 143 -11.55 8.64 -4.71
C ASP A 143 -11.53 10.11 -5.16
N SER A 144 -11.63 11.03 -4.19
CA SER A 144 -11.68 12.47 -4.44
C SER A 144 -10.41 13.04 -5.05
N ASP A 145 -9.30 12.31 -4.92
CA ASP A 145 -8.04 12.68 -5.56
C ASP A 145 -8.04 12.44 -7.07
N ILE A 146 -9.06 11.72 -7.59
CA ILE A 146 -9.34 11.61 -9.01
C ILE A 146 -10.32 12.71 -9.45
N GLN A 147 -9.78 13.87 -9.87
CA GLN A 147 -10.61 15.02 -10.22
C GLN A 147 -11.06 15.01 -11.70
N PRO A 148 -12.37 15.12 -12.00
CA PRO A 148 -12.88 15.27 -13.36
C PRO A 148 -12.76 16.73 -13.84
N ASP A 149 -12.20 16.96 -15.04
CA ASP A 149 -12.37 18.17 -15.88
C ASP A 149 -12.45 19.55 -15.18
N THR A 150 -11.43 20.00 -14.43
CA THR A 150 -11.43 21.39 -13.90
C THR A 150 -10.21 22.23 -14.29
N HIS A 151 -10.43 23.20 -15.19
CA HIS A 151 -9.64 24.43 -15.34
C HIS A 151 -9.86 25.41 -14.15
N ARG A 152 -9.85 24.93 -12.90
CA ARG A 152 -9.81 25.80 -11.71
C ARG A 152 -8.40 25.82 -11.15
N PRO A 153 -7.95 26.96 -10.60
CA PRO A 153 -6.60 27.07 -10.06
C PRO A 153 -6.51 26.17 -8.83
N THR A 154 -5.97 24.98 -9.02
CA THR A 154 -5.33 24.22 -7.95
C THR A 154 -4.32 25.15 -7.26
N PRO A 155 -4.03 24.96 -5.95
CA PRO A 155 -2.71 25.32 -5.42
C PRO A 155 -1.66 24.88 -6.45
N PRO A 156 -0.60 25.66 -6.71
CA PRO A 156 0.24 25.53 -7.90
C PRO A 156 0.49 24.04 -8.18
N PRO A 157 0.10 23.55 -9.37
CA PRO A 157 0.06 22.13 -9.66
C PRO A 157 1.39 21.55 -9.23
N VAL A 158 1.26 20.44 -8.51
CA VAL A 158 2.35 19.59 -8.12
C VAL A 158 3.14 19.30 -9.41
N LYS A 159 4.21 20.05 -9.69
CA LYS A 159 5.09 19.85 -10.86
C LYS A 159 5.80 18.52 -10.67
N SER A 160 5.07 17.45 -10.95
CA SER A 160 5.53 16.10 -10.99
C SER A 160 5.18 15.56 -12.38
N PRO A 161 6.14 15.02 -13.11
CA PRO A 161 5.87 14.26 -14.33
C PRO A 161 4.97 13.02 -14.13
N PHE A 162 4.61 12.68 -12.89
CA PHE A 162 3.64 11.63 -12.53
C PHE A 162 2.30 12.15 -12.00
N ALA A 163 2.22 13.43 -11.62
CA ALA A 163 0.94 14.08 -11.36
C ALA A 163 0.41 14.55 -12.71
N THR A 164 -0.24 13.64 -13.44
CA THR A 164 -1.11 14.10 -14.53
C THR A 164 -2.25 14.93 -13.92
N LEU A 165 -2.96 15.69 -14.73
CA LEU A 165 -4.01 16.65 -14.33
C LEU A 165 -5.08 16.09 -13.38
N HIS A 166 -5.15 14.78 -13.15
CA HIS A 166 -6.24 14.09 -12.46
C HIS A 166 -5.87 13.36 -11.16
N ASN A 167 -4.60 13.24 -10.73
CA ASN A 167 -4.27 12.61 -9.43
C ASN A 167 -3.44 13.56 -8.56
N THR A 168 -4.02 13.95 -7.43
CA THR A 168 -3.40 14.88 -6.47
C THR A 168 -2.51 14.21 -5.42
N GLU A 169 -2.63 12.90 -5.22
CA GLU A 169 -1.95 12.15 -4.16
C GLU A 169 -1.33 10.85 -4.69
N PRO A 170 -0.18 10.91 -5.39
CA PRO A 170 0.49 9.70 -5.87
C PRO A 170 1.03 8.86 -4.71
N LEU A 171 0.80 7.55 -4.78
CA LEU A 171 1.27 6.58 -3.81
C LEU A 171 2.78 6.38 -3.93
N LEU A 172 3.47 6.35 -2.78
CA LEU A 172 4.87 5.96 -2.72
C LEU A 172 4.99 4.43 -2.89
N VAL A 173 5.66 4.01 -3.95
CA VAL A 173 5.98 2.61 -4.22
C VAL A 173 7.47 2.35 -4.05
N ASN A 174 7.77 1.21 -3.43
CA ASN A 174 9.13 0.76 -3.21
C ASN A 174 9.78 0.32 -4.52
N THR A 175 10.80 1.03 -4.96
CA THR A 175 11.68 0.59 -6.06
C THR A 175 13.04 0.15 -5.51
N ALA A 176 13.75 -0.65 -6.31
CA ALA A 176 15.06 -1.18 -5.91
C ALA A 176 16.01 -0.04 -5.50
N ASN A 177 16.62 -0.17 -4.32
CA ASN A 177 17.55 0.82 -3.74
C ASN A 177 16.96 2.22 -3.48
N SER A 178 15.64 2.41 -3.47
CA SER A 178 15.01 3.71 -3.16
C SER A 178 15.00 4.06 -1.66
N TRP A 179 15.17 3.08 -0.77
CA TRP A 179 15.15 3.27 0.69
C TRP A 179 16.20 4.26 1.19
N SER A 180 17.39 4.29 0.56
CA SER A 180 18.45 5.22 0.92
C SER A 180 18.10 6.69 0.61
N LEU A 181 17.14 6.93 -0.29
CA LEU A 181 16.65 8.27 -0.62
C LEU A 181 15.57 8.76 0.35
N ARG A 182 15.03 7.88 1.20
CA ARG A 182 14.06 8.28 2.23
C ARG A 182 14.76 9.02 3.37
N PRO A 183 14.28 10.21 3.79
CA PRO A 183 14.82 10.94 4.93
C PRO A 183 14.55 10.24 6.25
N GLU A 184 15.32 10.60 7.28
CA GLU A 184 14.97 10.34 8.67
C GLU A 184 13.75 11.19 9.10
N SER A 185 13.21 10.94 10.30
CA SER A 185 12.09 11.74 10.84
C SER A 185 12.49 13.13 11.35
N PHE A 186 13.79 13.45 11.30
CA PHE A 186 14.38 14.72 11.71
C PHE A 186 15.35 15.18 10.63
N CYS A 187 15.67 16.48 10.63
CA CYS A 187 16.61 17.10 9.71
C CYS A 187 17.38 18.23 10.43
N GLY A 188 18.24 18.93 9.70
CA GLY A 188 19.01 20.06 10.20
C GLY A 188 18.19 21.31 10.57
N ILE A 189 16.89 21.33 10.27
CA ILE A 189 15.98 22.40 10.68
C ILE A 189 15.40 22.04 12.06
N GLU A 190 15.83 22.76 13.10
CA GLU A 190 15.63 22.39 14.51
C GLU A 190 14.18 22.10 14.92
N ASN A 191 13.22 22.80 14.32
CA ASN A 191 11.79 22.71 14.64
C ASN A 191 10.95 22.04 13.54
N LEU A 192 11.58 21.30 12.62
CA LEU A 192 10.91 20.56 11.56
C LEU A 192 11.12 19.05 11.73
N PHE A 193 10.01 18.30 11.78
CA PHE A 193 10.01 16.84 11.87
C PHE A 193 9.15 16.26 10.75
N LEU A 194 9.56 15.09 10.26
CA LEU A 194 8.92 14.41 9.13
C LEU A 194 8.24 13.13 9.61
N ALA A 195 7.08 12.82 9.03
CA ALA A 195 6.33 11.59 9.28
C ALA A 195 5.71 11.05 7.98
N SER A 196 4.99 9.93 8.07
CA SER A 196 4.34 9.23 6.94
C SER A 196 5.32 8.55 5.97
N ASP A 197 4.81 8.14 4.79
CA ASP A 197 5.41 7.13 3.91
C ASP A 197 6.81 7.47 3.38
N TYR A 198 7.11 8.76 3.22
CA TYR A 198 8.43 9.20 2.74
C TYR A 198 9.53 8.98 3.78
N VAL A 199 9.19 8.88 5.07
CA VAL A 199 10.18 8.70 6.13
C VAL A 199 10.67 7.27 6.13
N ARG A 200 11.99 7.12 6.32
CA ARG A 200 12.66 5.83 6.44
C ARG A 200 12.15 5.09 7.67
N THR A 201 11.62 3.89 7.46
CA THR A 201 11.12 3.01 8.54
C THR A 201 11.66 1.59 8.43
N ASN A 202 11.50 0.83 9.50
CA ASN A 202 11.82 -0.59 9.57
C ASN A 202 10.86 -1.41 8.70
N THR A 203 9.62 -0.93 8.58
CA THR A 203 8.59 -1.56 7.73
C THR A 203 8.88 -1.41 6.23
N ASP A 204 9.52 -0.30 5.83
CA ASP A 204 9.91 0.01 4.44
C ASP A 204 8.78 -0.25 3.41
N LEU A 205 7.56 0.14 3.75
CA LEU A 205 6.38 -0.01 2.89
C LEU A 205 5.37 1.10 3.21
N ALA A 206 4.74 1.68 2.18
CA ALA A 206 3.63 2.63 2.36
C ALA A 206 2.44 1.89 2.97
N THR A 207 2.28 2.03 4.28
CA THR A 207 1.34 1.27 5.12
C THR A 207 0.97 2.08 6.35
N MET A 208 -0.17 1.75 6.96
CA MET A 208 -0.56 2.34 8.23
C MET A 208 0.47 2.08 9.33
N GLU A 209 1.09 0.90 9.34
CA GLU A 209 2.15 0.53 10.28
C GLU A 209 3.40 1.39 10.09
N GLY A 210 3.87 1.54 8.85
CA GLY A 210 5.00 2.40 8.49
C GLY A 210 4.74 3.86 8.84
N ALA A 211 3.55 4.39 8.51
CA ALA A 211 3.16 5.76 8.84
C ALA A 211 3.12 5.99 10.37
N ASN A 212 2.59 5.04 11.14
CA ASN A 212 2.60 5.10 12.60
C ASN A 212 4.02 5.02 13.18
N GLU A 213 4.89 4.18 12.62
CA GLU A 213 6.30 4.11 13.03
C GLU A 213 7.02 5.44 12.77
N ALA A 214 6.84 6.02 11.58
CA ALA A 214 7.38 7.33 11.23
C ALA A 214 6.89 8.43 12.18
N ALA A 215 5.59 8.46 12.49
CA ALA A 215 5.02 9.41 13.45
C ALA A 215 5.64 9.28 14.85
N ARG A 216 5.87 8.05 15.33
CA ARG A 216 6.54 7.80 16.61
C ARG A 216 7.96 8.34 16.63
N ARG A 217 8.70 8.18 15.54
CA ARG A 217 10.04 8.76 15.42
C ARG A 217 10.01 10.29 15.40
N ALA A 218 9.06 10.89 14.69
CA ALA A 218 8.86 12.34 14.67
C ALA A 218 8.56 12.89 16.08
N VAL A 219 7.64 12.24 16.81
CA VAL A 219 7.32 12.59 18.21
C VAL A 219 8.55 12.47 19.12
N ASN A 220 9.38 11.44 18.95
CA ASN A 220 10.64 11.33 19.70
C ASN A 220 11.59 12.49 19.41
N GLY A 221 11.65 12.94 18.15
CA GLY A 221 12.37 14.15 17.77
C GLY A 221 11.84 15.40 18.50
N ILE A 222 10.52 15.57 18.56
CA ILE A 222 9.87 16.69 19.27
C ILE A 222 10.19 16.65 20.77
N ILE A 223 10.10 15.48 21.41
CA ILE A 223 10.41 15.31 22.84
C ILE A 223 11.86 15.72 23.10
N ALA A 224 12.80 15.24 22.27
CA ALA A 224 14.21 15.55 22.42
C ALA A 224 14.51 17.05 22.22
N ALA A 225 13.98 17.65 21.15
CA ALA A 225 14.24 19.06 20.81
C ALA A 225 13.58 20.03 21.82
N SER A 226 12.42 19.68 22.37
CA SER A 226 11.74 20.51 23.38
C SER A 226 12.32 20.39 24.79
N GLY A 227 13.23 19.44 25.03
CA GLY A 227 13.72 19.14 26.38
C GLY A 227 12.64 18.58 27.31
N SER A 228 11.56 18.00 26.75
CA SER A 228 10.47 17.42 27.53
C SER A 228 10.91 16.14 28.25
N ASN A 229 10.42 15.94 29.47
CA ASN A 229 10.64 14.70 30.23
C ASN A 229 9.63 13.58 29.90
N ALA A 230 8.82 13.75 28.84
CA ALA A 230 7.92 12.70 28.37
C ALA A 230 8.73 11.47 27.90
N PRO A 231 8.24 10.24 28.14
CA PRO A 231 8.92 9.04 27.66
C PRO A 231 8.88 8.96 26.13
N PHE A 232 9.95 8.47 25.52
CA PHE A 232 9.98 8.21 24.09
C PHE A 232 8.97 7.14 23.68
N CYS A 233 8.35 7.35 22.53
CA CYS A 233 7.56 6.36 21.83
C CYS A 233 8.43 5.15 21.48
N LYS A 234 7.93 3.96 21.81
CA LYS A 234 8.56 2.70 21.41
C LYS A 234 8.56 2.56 19.89
N ILE A 235 9.70 2.15 19.34
CA ILE A 235 9.88 1.71 17.95
C ILE A 235 10.11 0.21 17.96
N TRP A 236 9.61 -0.48 16.95
CA TRP A 236 9.75 -1.93 16.80
C TRP A 236 10.60 -2.22 15.57
N ASP A 237 11.59 -3.07 15.74
CA ASP A 237 12.41 -3.54 14.63
C ASP A 237 11.69 -4.63 13.83
N LEU A 238 11.95 -4.65 12.53
CA LEU A 238 11.49 -5.74 11.68
C LEU A 238 12.31 -6.99 12.02
N HIS A 239 11.64 -8.00 12.55
CA HIS A 239 12.26 -9.27 12.88
C HIS A 239 11.89 -10.34 11.87
N GLU A 240 12.90 -10.94 11.25
CA GLU A 240 12.69 -12.10 10.40
C GLU A 240 12.49 -13.35 11.26
N PRO A 241 11.47 -14.20 11.00
CA PRO A 241 11.23 -15.39 11.81
C PRO A 241 12.47 -16.29 11.89
N ASP A 242 12.96 -16.54 13.11
CA ASP A 242 14.14 -17.38 13.35
C ASP A 242 14.00 -18.80 12.75
N VAL A 243 12.78 -19.33 12.69
CA VAL A 243 12.49 -20.66 12.12
C VAL A 243 12.96 -20.79 10.66
N LEU A 244 13.03 -19.66 9.94
CA LEU A 244 13.45 -19.61 8.54
C LEU A 244 14.96 -19.37 8.38
N ALA A 245 15.73 -19.15 9.45
CA ALA A 245 17.13 -18.75 9.39
C ALA A 245 18.01 -19.71 8.56
N VAL A 246 17.82 -21.03 8.72
CA VAL A 246 18.57 -22.06 7.96
C VAL A 246 18.25 -22.00 6.46
N LEU A 247 16.99 -21.76 6.11
CA LEU A 247 16.55 -21.67 4.72
C LEU A 247 17.12 -20.40 4.06
N ARG A 248 17.06 -19.25 4.75
CA ARG A 248 17.65 -17.99 4.28
C ARG A 248 19.16 -18.09 4.11
N TRP A 249 19.86 -18.71 5.05
CA TRP A 249 21.32 -18.95 4.95
C TRP A 249 21.68 -19.78 3.72
N ARG A 250 20.94 -20.88 3.47
CA ARG A 250 21.15 -21.73 2.29
C ARG A 250 20.91 -20.95 1.01
N ASP A 251 19.79 -20.25 0.93
CA ASP A 251 19.39 -19.47 -0.25
C ASP A 251 20.45 -18.41 -0.59
N ARG A 252 20.86 -17.60 0.40
CA ARG A 252 21.93 -16.59 0.25
C ARG A 252 23.25 -17.21 -0.25
N ARG A 253 23.63 -18.40 0.23
CA ARG A 253 24.85 -19.11 -0.22
C ARG A 253 24.74 -19.63 -1.64
N ARG A 254 23.54 -20.05 -2.09
CA ARG A 254 23.29 -20.47 -3.48
C ARG A 254 23.29 -19.26 -4.42
N PHE A 255 22.62 -18.19 -4.01
CA PHE A 255 22.58 -16.92 -4.73
C PHE A 255 23.99 -16.36 -4.95
N ALA A 256 24.83 -16.31 -3.91
CA ALA A 256 26.22 -15.86 -4.02
C ALA A 256 27.09 -16.72 -4.97
N LYS A 257 26.62 -17.92 -5.36
CA LYS A 257 27.27 -18.81 -6.32
C LYS A 257 26.64 -18.79 -7.71
N GLY A 258 25.61 -17.96 -7.93
CA GLY A 258 24.85 -17.92 -9.18
C GLY A 258 24.08 -19.21 -9.49
N LEU A 259 23.78 -20.02 -8.46
CA LEU A 259 23.01 -21.25 -8.65
C LEU A 259 21.52 -20.94 -8.79
N PRO A 260 20.76 -21.72 -9.60
CA PRO A 260 19.32 -21.53 -9.71
C PRO A 260 18.60 -21.77 -8.38
N TRP A 261 17.46 -21.11 -8.21
CA TRP A 261 16.56 -21.34 -7.08
C TRP A 261 16.03 -22.78 -7.09
N THR A 262 15.80 -23.36 -5.91
CA THR A 262 15.19 -24.68 -5.76
C THR A 262 14.60 -24.86 -4.36
N ASP A 263 13.40 -25.39 -4.32
CA ASP A 263 12.65 -25.81 -3.13
C ASP A 263 13.22 -27.09 -2.48
N VAL A 264 14.01 -27.88 -3.22
CA VAL A 264 14.54 -29.15 -2.73
C VAL A 264 15.71 -28.95 -1.76
N LEU A 265 15.58 -29.46 -0.54
CA LEU A 265 16.64 -29.43 0.48
C LEU A 265 17.62 -30.60 0.31
N ASP A 266 18.34 -30.72 -0.80
CA ASP A 266 19.09 -31.94 -1.15
C ASP A 266 20.08 -32.46 -0.10
N SER A 267 20.76 -31.55 0.60
CA SER A 267 21.79 -31.92 1.57
C SER A 267 21.21 -32.33 2.91
N LEU A 268 21.43 -33.59 3.31
CA LEU A 268 21.04 -34.13 4.62
C LEU A 268 21.44 -33.24 5.81
N PRO A 269 22.66 -32.63 5.87
CA PRO A 269 23.02 -31.73 6.95
C PRO A 269 22.08 -30.51 7.06
N VAL A 270 21.68 -29.93 5.93
CA VAL A 270 20.78 -28.76 5.93
C VAL A 270 19.35 -29.16 6.32
N LYS A 271 18.88 -30.35 5.91
CA LYS A 271 17.59 -30.89 6.37
C LYS A 271 17.58 -31.02 7.89
N LEU A 272 18.61 -31.63 8.47
CA LEU A 272 18.72 -31.83 9.91
C LEU A 272 18.82 -30.50 10.67
N LEU A 273 19.65 -29.56 10.19
CA LEU A 273 19.75 -28.22 10.78
C LEU A 273 18.42 -27.47 10.73
N HIS A 274 17.70 -27.54 9.60
CA HIS A 274 16.39 -26.90 9.47
C HIS A 274 15.37 -27.53 10.43
N GLN A 275 15.31 -28.86 10.52
CA GLN A 275 14.42 -29.55 11.45
C GLN A 275 14.77 -29.23 12.91
N ALA A 276 16.05 -29.22 13.27
CA ALA A 276 16.49 -28.85 14.62
C ALA A 276 16.09 -27.41 14.97
N ASN A 277 16.32 -26.46 14.06
CA ASN A 277 15.91 -25.07 14.23
C ASN A 277 14.39 -24.93 14.37
N TYR A 278 13.62 -25.66 13.54
CA TYR A 278 12.16 -25.70 13.62
C TYR A 278 11.68 -26.16 15.00
N TRP A 279 12.15 -27.34 15.46
CA TRP A 279 11.74 -27.89 16.74
C TRP A 279 12.18 -27.04 17.92
N TRP A 280 13.39 -26.47 17.87
CA TRP A 280 13.86 -25.53 18.88
C TRP A 280 12.93 -24.32 19.03
N GLN A 281 12.56 -23.68 17.92
CA GLN A 281 11.68 -22.51 17.94
C GLN A 281 10.24 -22.87 18.31
N HIS A 282 9.75 -24.02 17.88
CA HIS A 282 8.42 -24.52 18.23
C HIS A 282 8.29 -24.75 19.75
N LEU A 283 9.28 -25.40 20.36
CA LEU A 283 9.32 -25.63 21.80
C LEU A 283 9.47 -24.32 22.58
N ARG A 284 10.23 -23.35 22.06
CA ARG A 284 10.40 -22.02 22.69
C ARG A 284 9.12 -21.19 22.68
N ARG A 285 8.35 -21.21 21.58
CA ARG A 285 7.05 -20.51 21.47
C ARG A 285 6.01 -20.99 22.47
N SER A 286 6.01 -22.29 22.80
CA SER A 286 5.08 -22.84 23.81
C SER A 286 5.28 -22.27 25.23
N LYS A 287 6.42 -21.62 25.48
CA LYS A 287 6.81 -21.06 26.78
C LYS A 287 6.78 -19.54 26.86
N ALA A 288 6.52 -18.84 25.74
CA ALA A 288 6.44 -17.38 25.72
C ALA A 288 5.01 -16.93 26.05
N PRO A 289 4.82 -15.90 26.91
CA PRO A 289 3.51 -15.30 27.11
C PRO A 289 2.98 -14.77 25.77
N ARG A 290 1.70 -14.99 25.48
CA ARG A 290 1.02 -14.35 24.35
C ARG A 290 1.00 -12.85 24.64
N ALA A 291 1.72 -12.08 23.83
CA ALA A 291 1.69 -10.62 23.83
C ALA A 291 0.38 -10.13 23.19
#